data_AF-A0AA44WEQ4-F1
#
_entry.id   AF-A0AA44WEQ4-F1
#
_cell.length_a   1.000
_cell.length_b   1.000
_cell.length_c   1.000
_cell.angle_alpha   90.00
_cell.angle_beta   90.00
_cell.angle_gamma   90.00
#
_symmetry.space_group_name_H-M   'P 1'
#
loop_
_entity.id
_entity.type
_entity.pdbx_description
1 polymer ?
#
loop_
_entity_poly.entity_id
_entity_poly.type
_entity_poly.pdbx_seq_one_letter_code
_entity_poly.pdbx_strand_id
1 'polypeptide(L)'
;MGKKSNYGIIFDAGSSGTRLYVYKWKEHAEAVQDATKEELRRLPKIKLETSEKIHPGVSSFADKPEDIGPEHLKALVELALAEVPASKVAETPIYLMATAGMRLLPKTKQQELLQSMCTYLRDNTDFSLPDCNTNIQAYELHLTATL
;
A
#
# COMPACT_ATOMS: atom_id res chain seq x y z
N MET A 1 -10.50 -4.62 -20.17
CA MET A 1 -9.18 -3.94 -20.06
C MET A 1 -8.12 -4.87 -20.60
N GLY A 2 -7.37 -4.46 -21.63
CA GLY A 2 -6.39 -5.29 -22.35
C GLY A 2 -5.02 -5.41 -21.66
N LYS A 3 -4.11 -6.14 -22.30
CA LYS A 3 -2.77 -6.61 -21.83
C LYS A 3 -1.77 -5.52 -21.38
N LYS A 4 -2.14 -4.23 -21.38
CA LYS A 4 -1.27 -3.08 -21.03
C LYS A 4 -1.91 -2.20 -19.96
N SER A 5 -1.90 -2.69 -18.73
CA SER A 5 -2.43 -1.97 -17.57
C SER A 5 -1.35 -1.83 -16.51
N ASN A 6 -1.41 -0.72 -15.78
CA ASN A 6 -0.62 -0.49 -14.59
C ASN A 6 -1.46 -0.76 -13.35
N TYR A 7 -0.77 -1.08 -12.26
CA TYR A 7 -1.36 -1.44 -10.99
C TYR A 7 -0.73 -0.61 -9.87
N GLY A 8 -1.44 -0.49 -8.75
CA GLY A 8 -0.93 0.17 -7.55
C GLY A 8 -1.59 -0.42 -6.32
N ILE A 9 -0.81 -0.62 -5.27
CA ILE A 9 -1.24 -1.30 -4.05
C ILE A 9 -1.17 -0.34 -2.86
N ILE A 10 -2.24 -0.30 -2.08
CA ILE A 10 -2.30 0.45 -0.82
C ILE A 10 -2.75 -0.48 0.30
N PHE A 11 -1.98 -0.54 1.38
CA PHE A 11 -2.35 -1.11 2.66
C PHE A 11 -2.74 0.06 3.59
N ASP A 12 -4.03 0.25 3.82
CA ASP A 12 -4.54 1.22 4.80
C ASP A 12 -4.60 0.57 6.18
N ALA A 13 -3.60 0.85 7.00
CA ALA A 13 -3.41 0.28 8.33
C ALA A 13 -4.11 1.14 9.39
N GLY A 14 -5.41 0.86 9.57
CA GLY A 14 -6.25 1.46 10.60
C GLY A 14 -6.04 0.85 11.99
N SER A 15 -6.59 1.51 13.02
CA SER A 15 -6.54 1.03 14.40
C SER A 15 -7.27 -0.30 14.61
N SER A 16 -8.33 -0.57 13.84
CA SER A 16 -9.10 -1.81 13.95
C SER A 16 -8.59 -2.93 13.06
N GLY A 17 -7.83 -2.63 12.01
CA GLY A 17 -7.46 -3.60 10.99
C GLY A 17 -6.75 -2.95 9.82
N THR A 18 -6.15 -3.77 8.97
CA THR A 18 -5.47 -3.34 7.74
C THR A 18 -6.30 -3.73 6.54
N ARG A 19 -6.55 -2.77 5.64
CA ARG A 19 -7.28 -3.00 4.40
C ARG A 19 -6.36 -2.88 3.20
N LEU A 20 -6.31 -3.93 2.39
CA LEU A 20 -5.67 -3.93 1.08
C LEU A 20 -6.58 -3.25 0.06
N TYR A 21 -5.99 -2.47 -0.83
CA TYR A 21 -6.58 -1.96 -2.05
C TYR A 21 -5.63 -2.25 -3.22
N VAL A 22 -6.13 -2.92 -4.25
CA VAL A 22 -5.41 -3.10 -5.52
C VAL A 22 -6.13 -2.31 -6.60
N TYR A 23 -5.46 -1.29 -7.13
CA TYR A 23 -5.95 -0.43 -8.19
C TYR A 23 -5.36 -0.83 -9.53
N LYS A 24 -6.11 -0.56 -10.60
CA LYS A 24 -5.72 -0.79 -11.99
C LYS A 24 -6.10 0.39 -12.88
N TRP A 25 -5.21 0.77 -13.79
CA TRP A 25 -5.48 1.77 -14.82
C TRP A 25 -4.79 1.42 -16.13
N LYS A 26 -5.22 2.02 -17.23
CA LYS A 26 -4.56 1.83 -18.53
C LYS A 26 -3.17 2.47 -18.51
N GLU A 27 -2.19 1.82 -19.14
CA GLU A 27 -0.91 2.45 -19.43
C GLU A 27 -1.11 3.71 -20.27
N HIS A 28 -0.29 4.75 -20.03
CA HIS A 28 -0.41 6.02 -20.75
C HIS A 28 -0.30 5.82 -22.27
N ALA A 29 0.69 5.05 -22.73
CA ALA A 29 0.90 4.80 -24.16
C ALA A 29 -0.33 4.19 -24.84
N GLU A 30 -1.07 3.33 -24.14
CA GLU A 30 -2.31 2.74 -24.62
C GLU A 30 -3.49 3.71 -24.49
N ALA A 31 -3.53 4.49 -23.41
CA ALA A 31 -4.59 5.44 -23.14
C ALA A 31 -4.65 6.56 -24.19
N VAL A 32 -3.52 6.95 -24.79
CA VAL A 32 -3.46 8.07 -25.73
C VAL A 32 -3.64 7.69 -27.20
N GLN A 33 -3.57 6.41 -27.56
CA GLN A 33 -3.66 5.98 -28.97
C GLN A 33 -5.02 6.31 -29.60
N ASP A 34 -6.10 6.14 -28.84
CA ASP A 34 -7.47 6.36 -29.31
C ASP A 34 -8.18 7.53 -28.60
N ALA A 35 -7.45 8.35 -27.85
CA ALA A 35 -8.04 9.40 -27.01
C ALA A 35 -8.41 10.65 -27.80
N THR A 36 -9.59 11.23 -27.51
CA THR A 36 -9.92 12.58 -27.98
C THR A 36 -9.10 13.65 -27.26
N LYS A 37 -9.05 14.87 -27.81
CA LYS A 37 -8.39 16.01 -27.15
C LYS A 37 -8.95 16.30 -25.75
N GLU A 38 -10.24 16.07 -25.53
CA GLU A 38 -10.90 16.22 -24.23
C GLU A 38 -10.56 15.08 -23.27
N GLU A 39 -10.30 13.87 -23.77
CA GLU A 39 -9.86 12.74 -22.95
C GLU A 39 -8.40 12.90 -22.50
N LEU A 40 -7.52 13.44 -23.35
CA LEU A 40 -6.14 13.76 -23.01
C LEU A 40 -6.00 14.82 -21.90
N ARG A 41 -7.04 15.62 -21.65
CA ARG A 41 -7.08 16.61 -20.56
C ARG A 41 -7.56 16.05 -19.23
N ARG A 42 -8.00 14.79 -19.19
CA ARG A 42 -8.57 14.15 -17.99
C ARG A 42 -7.54 13.22 -17.35
N LEU A 43 -7.64 13.08 -16.03
CA LEU A 43 -6.86 12.08 -15.31
C LEU A 43 -7.24 10.66 -15.76
N PRO A 44 -6.31 9.69 -15.70
CA PRO A 44 -6.62 8.30 -15.98
C PRO A 44 -7.78 7.79 -15.13
N LYS A 45 -8.66 6.98 -15.72
CA LYS A 45 -9.69 6.26 -14.97
C LYS A 45 -9.03 5.14 -14.18
N ILE A 46 -9.09 5.23 -12.86
CA ILE A 46 -8.59 4.22 -11.93
C ILE A 46 -9.75 3.32 -11.53
N LYS A 47 -9.56 2.01 -11.66
CA LYS A 47 -10.51 0.99 -11.21
C LYS A 47 -9.96 0.30 -9.96
N LEU A 48 -10.80 0.11 -8.95
CA LEU A 48 -10.52 -0.80 -7.84
C LEU A 48 -10.79 -2.23 -8.31
N GLU A 49 -9.78 -3.09 -8.27
CA GLU A 49 -9.93 -4.51 -8.63
C GLU A 49 -10.25 -5.33 -7.39
N THR A 50 -9.44 -5.21 -6.34
CA THR A 50 -9.58 -6.00 -5.11
C THR A 50 -9.48 -5.12 -3.87
N SER A 51 -10.31 -5.40 -2.87
CA SER A 51 -10.30 -4.76 -1.56
C SER A 51 -10.64 -5.78 -0.48
N GLU A 52 -9.75 -5.97 0.48
CA GLU A 52 -9.91 -6.96 1.56
C GLU A 52 -9.43 -6.38 2.89
N LYS A 53 -10.12 -6.66 4.00
CA LYS A 53 -9.74 -6.15 5.32
C LYS A 53 -9.55 -7.27 6.32
N ILE A 54 -8.40 -7.27 6.96
CA ILE A 54 -8.07 -8.19 8.05
C ILE A 54 -7.93 -7.45 9.38
N HIS A 55 -7.97 -8.22 10.45
CA HIS A 55 -7.90 -7.79 11.84
C HIS A 55 -6.84 -8.63 12.57
N PRO A 56 -6.18 -8.12 13.63
CA PRO A 56 -6.38 -6.82 14.29
C PRO A 56 -5.69 -5.65 13.55
N GLY A 57 -5.66 -4.44 14.12
CA GLY A 57 -4.87 -3.33 13.59
C GLY A 57 -3.37 -3.54 13.80
N VAL A 58 -2.53 -2.92 12.95
CA VAL A 58 -1.06 -3.12 13.03
C VAL A 58 -0.46 -2.73 14.38
N SER A 59 -1.05 -1.79 15.10
CA SER A 59 -0.59 -1.37 16.43
C SER A 59 -0.68 -2.47 17.49
N SER A 60 -1.47 -3.53 17.26
CA SER A 60 -1.53 -4.69 18.15
C SER A 60 -0.22 -5.50 18.17
N PHE A 61 0.66 -5.28 17.19
CA PHE A 61 1.96 -5.95 17.08
C PHE A 61 3.11 -5.09 17.65
N ALA A 62 2.81 -3.99 18.35
CA ALA A 62 3.82 -3.06 18.85
C ALA A 62 4.83 -3.66 19.83
N ASP A 63 4.47 -4.76 20.51
CA ASP A 63 5.35 -5.48 21.44
C ASP A 63 6.12 -6.62 20.77
N LYS A 64 5.72 -7.03 19.56
CA LYS A 64 6.30 -8.11 18.76
C LYS A 64 6.30 -7.73 17.28
N PRO A 65 7.07 -6.71 16.88
CA PRO A 65 7.04 -6.20 15.52
C PRO A 65 7.42 -7.27 14.49
N GLU A 66 8.23 -8.27 14.84
CA GLU A 66 8.60 -9.40 13.98
C GLU A 66 7.41 -10.24 13.50
N ASP A 67 6.33 -10.30 14.27
CA ASP A 67 5.15 -11.11 13.95
C ASP A 67 4.26 -10.44 12.88
N ILE A 68 4.36 -9.11 12.68
CA ILE A 68 3.49 -8.35 11.77
C ILE A 68 3.53 -8.87 10.33
N GLY A 69 4.70 -9.31 9.88
CA GLY A 69 4.91 -9.84 8.55
C GLY A 69 4.16 -11.15 8.32
N PRO A 70 4.60 -12.24 8.97
CA PRO A 70 4.04 -13.57 8.76
C PRO A 70 2.59 -13.72 9.26
N GLU A 71 2.20 -13.06 10.35
CA GLU A 71 0.87 -13.25 10.95
C GLU A 71 -0.19 -12.30 10.40
N HIS A 72 0.20 -11.15 9.85
CA HIS A 72 -0.75 -10.12 9.41
C HIS A 72 -0.60 -9.77 7.93
N LEU A 73 0.57 -9.30 7.50
CA LEU A 73 0.75 -8.83 6.12
C LEU A 73 0.73 -9.95 5.08
N LYS A 74 1.15 -11.16 5.44
CA LYS A 74 1.25 -12.31 4.53
C LYS A 74 -0.02 -12.53 3.70
N ALA A 75 -1.17 -12.64 4.36
CA ALA A 75 -2.44 -12.94 3.67
C ALA A 75 -2.83 -11.86 2.66
N LEU A 76 -2.59 -10.59 2.99
CA LEU A 76 -2.86 -9.47 2.10
C LEU A 76 -1.84 -9.39 0.94
N VAL A 77 -0.57 -9.72 1.19
CA VAL A 77 0.48 -9.79 0.16
C VAL A 77 0.17 -10.89 -0.85
N GLU A 78 -0.21 -12.08 -0.39
CA GLU A 78 -0.60 -13.20 -1.26
C GLU A 78 -1.79 -12.83 -2.14
N LEU A 79 -2.79 -12.13 -1.57
CA LEU A 79 -3.94 -11.64 -2.34
C LEU A 79 -3.52 -10.60 -3.40
N ALA A 80 -2.61 -9.69 -3.06
CA ALA A 80 -2.10 -8.71 -4.01
C ALA A 80 -1.30 -9.34 -5.16
N LEU A 81 -0.46 -10.34 -4.86
CA LEU A 81 0.30 -11.10 -5.85
C LEU A 81 -0.60 -11.95 -6.76
N ALA A 82 -1.73 -12.43 -6.25
CA ALA A 82 -2.72 -13.14 -7.05
C ALA A 82 -3.47 -12.22 -8.03
N GLU A 83 -3.68 -10.95 -7.65
CA GLU A 83 -4.38 -9.95 -8.47
C GLU A 83 -3.48 -9.31 -9.53
N VAL A 84 -2.21 -9.04 -9.19
CA VAL A 84 -1.26 -8.38 -10.09
C VAL A 84 -0.54 -9.41 -10.97
N PRO A 85 -0.60 -9.30 -12.31
CA PRO A 85 0.14 -10.20 -13.19
C PRO A 85 1.64 -10.19 -12.88
N ALA A 86 2.29 -11.35 -12.89
CA ALA A 86 3.71 -11.49 -12.52
C ALA A 86 4.64 -10.52 -13.27
N SER A 87 4.37 -10.27 -14.56
CA SER A 87 5.14 -9.32 -15.38
C SER A 87 5.01 -7.86 -14.96
N LYS A 88 4.06 -7.54 -14.07
CA LYS A 88 3.78 -6.19 -13.58
C LYS A 88 4.17 -5.98 -12.12
N VAL A 89 4.54 -7.03 -11.39
CA VAL A 89 4.90 -6.95 -9.96
C VAL A 89 6.02 -5.93 -9.73
N ALA A 90 7.13 -6.04 -10.46
CA ALA A 90 8.27 -5.13 -10.34
C ALA A 90 7.96 -3.64 -10.64
N GLU A 91 6.95 -3.39 -11.48
CA GLU A 91 6.51 -2.04 -11.85
C GLU A 91 5.43 -1.48 -10.91
N THR A 92 4.83 -2.33 -10.08
CA THR A 92 3.65 -1.99 -9.27
C THR A 92 4.11 -1.38 -7.95
N PRO A 93 3.87 -0.08 -7.69
CA PRO A 93 4.20 0.54 -6.43
C PRO A 93 3.30 0.02 -5.31
N ILE A 94 3.92 -0.21 -4.16
CA ILE A 94 3.27 -0.63 -2.92
C ILE A 94 3.42 0.44 -1.85
N TYR A 95 2.32 0.77 -1.18
CA TYR A 95 2.30 1.72 -0.08
C TYR A 95 1.61 1.10 1.13
N LEU A 96 2.16 1.31 2.32
CA LEU A 96 1.50 1.00 3.59
C LEU A 96 1.40 2.27 4.42
N MET A 97 0.17 2.67 4.64
CA MET A 97 -0.16 3.92 5.30
C MET A 97 -0.90 3.62 6.59
N ALA A 98 -0.22 3.81 7.71
CA ALA A 98 -0.79 3.59 9.02
C ALA A 98 -1.36 4.88 9.62
N THR A 99 -2.47 4.75 10.34
CA THR A 99 -3.23 5.90 10.86
C THR A 99 -3.29 5.90 12.39
N ALA A 100 -4.48 6.07 12.97
CA ALA A 100 -4.66 6.48 14.37
C ALA A 100 -3.98 5.56 15.39
N GLY A 101 -3.99 4.24 15.18
CA GLY A 101 -3.41 3.27 16.12
C GLY A 101 -1.89 3.45 16.29
N MET A 102 -1.18 3.72 15.20
CA MET A 102 0.28 3.90 15.24
C MET A 102 0.72 5.19 15.92
N ARG A 103 -0.13 6.23 15.94
CA ARG A 103 0.18 7.52 16.57
C ARG A 103 0.23 7.46 18.10
N LEU A 104 -0.45 6.47 18.69
CA LEU A 104 -0.54 6.31 20.14
C LEU A 104 0.64 5.51 20.72
N LEU A 105 1.46 4.91 19.86
CA LEU A 105 2.61 4.14 20.28
C LEU A 105 3.80 5.05 20.64
N PRO A 106 4.66 4.63 21.59
CA PRO A 106 5.98 5.23 21.76
C PRO A 106 6.74 5.26 20.42
N LYS A 107 7.52 6.32 20.19
CA LYS A 107 8.24 6.54 18.93
C LYS A 107 9.14 5.37 18.51
N THR A 108 9.81 4.74 19.47
CA THR A 108 10.65 3.58 19.23
C THR A 108 9.85 2.40 18.67
N LYS A 109 8.74 2.05 19.33
CA LYS A 109 7.83 0.97 18.85
C LYS A 109 7.22 1.27 17.50
N GLN A 110 6.85 2.53 17.26
CA GLN A 110 6.37 2.97 15.95
C GLN A 110 7.43 2.72 14.87
N GLN A 111 8.69 3.11 15.11
CA GLN A 111 9.79 2.92 14.17
C GLN A 111 10.13 1.44 13.94
N GLU A 112 10.20 0.65 15.01
CA GLU A 112 10.47 -0.79 14.93
C GLU A 112 9.39 -1.51 14.10
N LEU A 113 8.13 -1.17 14.32
CA LEU A 113 7.02 -1.77 13.59
C LEU A 113 6.98 -1.33 12.12
N LEU A 114 7.23 -0.04 11.82
CA LEU A 114 7.37 0.44 10.44
C LEU A 114 8.54 -0.25 9.71
N GLN A 115 9.68 -0.41 10.39
CA GLN A 115 10.84 -1.09 9.85
C GLN A 115 10.57 -2.58 9.59
N SER A 116 9.89 -3.26 10.52
CA SER A 116 9.51 -4.66 10.34
C SER A 116 8.59 -4.85 9.13
N MET A 117 7.56 -4.00 8.99
CA MET A 117 6.68 -4.02 7.83
C MET A 117 7.44 -3.77 6.52
N CYS A 118 8.37 -2.80 6.49
CA CYS A 118 9.16 -2.57 5.28
C CYS A 118 10.07 -3.75 4.94
N THR A 119 10.75 -4.30 5.93
CA THR A 119 11.67 -5.45 5.78
C THR A 119 10.90 -6.63 5.22
N TYR A 120 9.75 -6.96 5.81
CA TYR A 120 8.90 -8.05 5.34
C TYR A 120 8.47 -7.87 3.87
N LEU A 121 8.00 -6.67 3.49
CA LEU A 121 7.56 -6.41 2.12
C LEU A 121 8.71 -6.51 1.11
N ARG A 122 9.92 -6.05 1.46
CA ARG A 122 11.10 -6.16 0.60
C ARG A 122 11.60 -7.59 0.46
N ASP A 123 11.55 -8.37 1.54
CA ASP A 123 12.09 -9.73 1.54
C ASP A 123 11.14 -10.75 0.89
N ASN A 124 9.83 -10.43 0.82
CA ASN A 124 8.80 -11.38 0.39
C ASN A 124 8.08 -10.96 -0.90
N THR A 125 8.40 -9.80 -1.47
CA THR A 125 7.77 -9.34 -2.71
C THR A 125 8.76 -8.59 -3.60
N ASP A 126 8.53 -8.66 -4.92
CA ASP A 126 9.24 -7.83 -5.89
C ASP A 126 8.48 -6.53 -6.21
N PHE A 127 7.47 -6.13 -5.41
CA PHE A 127 6.75 -4.88 -5.65
C PHE A 127 7.69 -3.66 -5.53
N SER A 128 7.38 -2.58 -6.25
CA SER A 128 8.20 -1.37 -6.23
C SER A 128 8.09 -0.63 -4.89
N LEU A 129 9.12 -0.82 -4.05
CA LEU A 129 9.29 -0.21 -2.72
C LEU A 129 10.71 0.42 -2.61
N PRO A 130 10.98 1.50 -3.38
CA PRO A 130 12.32 2.09 -3.44
C PRO A 130 12.78 2.70 -2.11
N ASP A 131 11.87 3.26 -1.31
CA ASP A 131 12.22 3.92 -0.05
C ASP A 131 11.17 3.65 1.04
N CYS A 132 11.58 2.94 2.09
CA CYS A 132 10.72 2.66 3.25
C CYS A 132 10.10 3.93 3.83
N ASN A 133 10.83 5.04 3.88
CA ASN A 133 10.37 6.27 4.53
C ASN A 133 9.24 6.96 3.76
N THR A 134 9.09 6.69 2.46
CA THR A 134 8.02 7.24 1.64
C THR A 134 6.93 6.20 1.35
N ASN A 135 7.28 4.93 1.21
CA ASN A 135 6.33 3.86 0.95
C ASN A 135 5.59 3.38 2.21
N ILE A 136 6.24 3.42 3.39
CA ILE A 136 5.74 2.86 4.65
C ILE A 136 5.73 3.95 5.71
N GLN A 137 4.57 4.55 5.97
CA GLN A 137 4.46 5.73 6.83
C GLN A 137 3.33 5.63 7.83
N ALA A 138 3.54 6.19 9.02
CA ALA A 138 2.46 6.54 9.94
C ALA A 138 2.10 8.02 9.73
N TYR A 139 0.87 8.31 9.31
CA TYR A 139 0.45 9.70 9.08
C TYR A 139 0.31 10.45 10.41
N GLU A 140 1.19 11.44 10.60
CA GLU A 140 1.02 12.45 11.63
C GLU A 140 0.08 13.54 11.11
N LEU A 141 -1.08 13.70 11.76
CA LEU A 141 -1.80 14.96 11.64
C LEU A 141 -0.97 15.98 12.41
N HIS A 142 -0.25 16.83 11.68
CA HIS A 142 0.29 18.05 12.26
C HIS A 142 -0.90 18.95 12.58
N LEU A 143 -1.53 18.73 13.74
CA LEU A 143 -2.37 19.73 14.39
C LEU A 143 -1.44 20.80 14.96
N THR A 144 -0.85 21.62 14.09
CA THR A 144 -0.41 22.94 14.52
C THR A 144 -1.66 23.79 14.70
N ALA A 145 -2.37 23.54 15.80
CA ALA A 145 -3.28 24.53 16.36
C ALA A 145 -2.38 25.59 17.02
N THR A 146 -1.86 26.50 16.19
CA THR A 146 -1.39 27.80 16.69
C THR A 146 -2.64 28.53 17.18
N LEU A 147 -2.79 28.59 18.50
CA LEU A 147 -3.65 29.57 19.19
C LEU A 147 -2.96 30.94 19.19
#